data_AF-A0A1V4EMP5-F1
#
_entry.id   AF-A0A1V4EMP5-F1
#
_cell.length_a   1.000
_cell.length_b   1.000
_cell.length_c   1.000
_cell.angle_alpha   90.00
_cell.angle_beta   90.00
_cell.angle_gamma   90.00
#
_symmetry.space_group_name_H-M   'P 1'
#
loop_
_entity.id
_entity.type
_entity.pdbx_description
1 polymer ?
#
loop_
_entity_poly.entity_id
_entity_poly.type
_entity_poly.pdbx_seq_one_letter_code
_entity_poly.pdbx_strand_id
1 'polypeptide(L)'
;MAEALRPGDYIEIAVDQYGAAVAGSDVRFARVERCEHLPSGSIATSFGDQPCVAILCYGMPGPLLLHGGDHRMLAQVDPAREEHDRRSPWWQIDGAPFFAGAGIRQLGDGDDWRCRVDLASFRTVAWPSQDASPRSPRRAATVTMPASALAPGDYLEAIGVRYPEGDRTADEGFVRIQWVGALDQDLAAQLVALPDWHNDRLVLVTMRGSADVLVLRPDDEVRILAWVNPERAAWEGSLDAEGEGPPGLVSIQGLRAPTPAELEHAAAIRAQCHSRTQVPDDEISLYPQRYTDPAERRQLLEGVNGVRLVPLSALPWPHNLFKCAHRQRADDVLASYPAPDRDGGTEQMSQAAHAEMFGQMTAEDFAACLYHQVNWQAIGEVARRAVEEHDGDWEAALARSDSPTLTDDDTTWLSYLFADPLCWSDGEDSFVNGQHRACALRAADVPACPVDGRYIPTDSYPSALPARDHAQQFVTQFWFAYLKKRLKSDALVAVAARFLIARPALRRLLFGNPTTAGSRPGRSRRGASGQN
;
A
#
# COMPACT_ATOMS: atom_id res chain seq x y z
N MET A 1 17.62 0.16 17.44
CA MET A 1 17.56 1.62 17.68
C MET A 1 16.61 1.99 18.82
N ALA A 2 15.45 1.32 18.96
CA ALA A 2 14.50 1.53 20.07
C ALA A 2 15.13 1.51 21.48
N GLU A 3 16.08 0.60 21.73
CA GLU A 3 16.78 0.53 23.04
C GLU A 3 17.61 1.77 23.40
N ALA A 4 17.89 2.64 22.43
CA ALA A 4 18.63 3.88 22.65
C ALA A 4 17.72 5.04 23.07
N LEU A 5 16.39 4.91 22.95
CA LEU A 5 15.42 5.95 23.26
C LEU A 5 15.46 6.35 24.73
N ARG A 6 15.24 7.64 24.98
CA ARG A 6 15.23 8.24 26.30
C ARG A 6 14.00 9.11 26.49
N PRO A 7 13.53 9.27 27.74
CA PRO A 7 12.60 10.34 28.08
C PRO A 7 13.13 11.69 27.60
N GLY A 8 12.29 12.45 26.89
CA GLY A 8 12.61 13.71 26.23
C GLY A 8 12.85 13.61 24.73
N ASP A 9 13.15 12.43 24.19
CA ASP A 9 13.29 12.25 22.75
C ASP A 9 11.93 12.44 22.05
N TYR A 10 11.94 12.88 20.79
CA TYR A 10 10.74 13.02 19.98
C TYR A 10 10.78 12.00 18.85
N ILE A 11 9.88 11.02 18.89
CA ILE A 11 9.83 9.88 17.97
C ILE A 11 8.66 10.02 16.99
N GLU A 12 8.88 9.66 15.72
CA GLU A 12 7.84 9.61 14.69
C GLU A 12 6.85 8.49 15.02
N ILE A 13 5.60 8.83 15.37
CA ILE A 13 4.55 7.86 15.73
C ILE A 13 3.43 7.77 14.69
N ALA A 14 3.49 8.62 13.67
CA ALA A 14 2.57 8.64 12.54
C ALA A 14 3.40 8.81 11.27
N VAL A 15 3.15 8.02 10.23
CA VAL A 15 3.77 8.27 8.93
C VAL A 15 2.72 8.64 7.89
N ASP A 16 3.17 9.32 6.85
CA ASP A 16 2.43 9.55 5.61
C ASP A 16 1.01 10.12 5.75
N GLN A 17 0.78 11.03 6.71
CA GLN A 17 -0.41 11.88 6.70
C GLN A 17 -0.45 12.68 5.38
N TYR A 18 -1.34 12.26 4.48
CA TYR A 18 -1.56 12.92 3.21
C TYR A 18 -2.44 14.16 3.44
N GLY A 19 -1.86 15.36 3.28
CA GLY A 19 -2.58 16.63 3.36
C GLY A 19 -2.12 17.59 2.27
N ALA A 20 -3.03 18.44 1.77
CA ALA A 20 -2.68 19.45 0.76
C ALA A 20 -1.93 20.66 1.36
N ALA A 21 -2.11 20.92 2.65
CA ALA A 21 -1.23 21.81 3.39
C ALA A 21 0.05 21.05 3.76
N VAL A 22 1.22 21.65 3.51
CA VAL A 22 2.50 21.12 3.99
C VAL A 22 2.46 21.16 5.51
N ALA A 23 2.12 20.02 6.12
CA ALA A 23 2.24 19.86 7.55
C ALA A 23 3.73 19.99 7.92
N GLY A 24 4.02 20.70 9.00
CA GLY A 24 5.38 20.86 9.52
C GLY A 24 6.06 19.49 9.67
N SER A 25 7.37 19.41 9.44
CA SER A 25 8.08 18.13 9.48
C SER A 25 8.11 17.47 10.86
N ASP A 26 7.65 18.14 11.92
CA ASP A 26 7.56 17.66 13.30
C ASP A 26 6.15 17.19 13.73
N VAL A 27 5.12 17.38 12.88
CA VAL A 27 3.70 17.12 13.20
C VAL A 27 3.39 15.67 13.55
N ARG A 28 4.30 14.77 13.15
CA ARG A 28 4.22 13.32 13.30
C ARG A 28 4.95 12.78 14.52
N PHE A 29 5.63 13.66 15.25
CA PHE A 29 6.52 13.29 16.34
C PHE A 29 5.87 13.59 17.67
N ALA A 30 6.03 12.68 18.63
CA ALA A 30 5.59 12.89 20.00
C ALA A 30 6.75 12.73 20.98
N ARG A 31 6.72 13.53 22.05
CA ARG A 31 7.73 13.48 23.11
C ARG A 31 7.57 12.20 23.90
N VAL A 32 8.62 11.40 23.97
CA VAL A 32 8.71 10.26 24.86
C VAL A 32 8.80 10.76 26.29
N GLU A 33 7.81 10.44 27.12
CA GLU A 33 7.81 10.80 28.55
C GLU A 33 8.44 9.69 29.39
N ARG A 34 8.40 8.45 28.88
CA ARG A 34 8.91 7.28 29.59
C ARG A 34 9.28 6.15 28.62
N CYS A 35 10.36 5.45 28.93
CA CYS A 35 10.81 4.24 28.24
C CYS A 35 10.88 3.07 29.22
N GLU A 36 10.33 1.93 28.84
CA GLU A 36 10.39 0.68 29.58
C GLU A 36 10.92 -0.44 28.68
N HIS A 37 11.97 -1.12 29.12
CA HIS A 37 12.56 -2.22 28.37
C HIS A 37 11.92 -3.52 28.83
N LEU A 38 11.24 -4.20 27.92
CA LEU A 38 10.61 -5.47 28.24
C LEU A 38 11.66 -6.59 28.26
N PRO A 39 11.49 -7.62 29.11
CA PRO A 39 12.34 -8.82 29.08
C PRO A 39 12.34 -9.47 27.69
N SER A 40 13.48 -10.02 27.28
CA SER A 40 13.58 -10.80 26.03
C SER A 40 12.54 -11.93 26.02
N GLY A 41 11.86 -12.10 24.88
CA GLY A 41 10.82 -13.12 24.71
C GLY A 41 9.43 -12.72 25.24
N SER A 42 9.26 -11.51 25.79
CA SER A 42 7.92 -11.02 26.18
C SER A 42 7.00 -10.81 24.98
N ILE A 43 7.58 -10.49 23.81
CA ILE A 43 6.88 -10.34 22.54
C ILE A 43 7.74 -10.99 21.46
N ALA A 44 7.17 -11.95 20.72
CA ALA A 44 7.85 -12.58 19.60
C ALA A 44 7.62 -11.78 18.31
N THR A 45 8.65 -11.73 17.47
CA THR A 45 8.52 -11.17 16.11
C THR A 45 8.89 -12.23 15.09
N SER A 46 8.39 -12.09 13.87
CA SER A 46 8.82 -12.92 12.73
C SER A 46 10.31 -12.76 12.39
N PHE A 47 10.98 -11.76 12.97
CA PHE A 47 12.41 -11.47 12.84
C PHE A 47 13.25 -11.96 14.04
N GLY A 48 12.67 -12.74 14.96
CA GLY A 48 13.33 -13.34 16.12
C GLY A 48 13.12 -12.58 17.44
N ASP A 49 13.90 -12.97 18.46
CA ASP A 49 13.90 -12.36 19.81
C ASP A 49 14.62 -11.00 19.81
N GLN A 50 14.05 -10.00 19.13
CA GLN A 50 14.54 -8.65 19.23
C GLN A 50 14.09 -7.98 20.54
N PRO A 51 14.91 -7.11 21.14
CA PRO A 51 14.53 -6.36 22.32
C PRO A 51 13.34 -5.44 22.01
N CYS A 52 12.32 -5.48 22.86
CA CYS A 52 11.13 -4.65 22.76
C CYS A 52 11.19 -3.52 23.79
N VAL A 53 10.83 -2.32 23.36
CA VAL A 53 10.75 -1.13 24.22
C VAL A 53 9.33 -0.62 24.19
N ALA A 54 8.69 -0.54 25.35
CA ALA A 54 7.48 0.23 25.50
C ALA A 54 7.82 1.70 25.75
N ILE A 55 7.13 2.59 25.07
CA ILE A 55 7.21 4.02 25.30
C ILE A 55 5.85 4.58 25.65
N LEU A 56 5.85 5.62 26.47
CA LEU A 56 4.69 6.44 26.71
C LEU A 56 4.98 7.84 26.19
N CYS A 57 4.15 8.31 25.27
CA CYS A 57 4.37 9.56 24.57
C CYS A 57 3.31 10.60 24.92
N TYR A 58 3.76 11.84 24.98
CA TYR A 58 2.91 13.01 25.18
C TYR A 58 1.77 13.06 24.16
N GLY A 59 0.53 13.16 24.65
CA GLY A 59 -0.66 13.27 23.81
C GLY A 59 -1.18 11.96 23.21
N MET A 60 -0.55 10.81 23.50
CA MET A 60 -1.06 9.50 23.04
C MET A 60 -2.12 8.93 23.99
N PRO A 61 -3.13 8.20 23.47
CA PRO A 61 -4.16 7.58 24.31
C PRO A 61 -3.68 6.32 25.06
N GLY A 62 -2.55 5.72 24.65
CA GLY A 62 -2.04 4.46 25.19
C GLY A 62 -0.52 4.37 25.09
N PRO A 63 0.12 3.42 25.81
CA PRO A 63 1.51 3.06 25.59
C PRO A 63 1.73 2.44 24.20
N LEU A 64 2.88 2.72 23.60
CA LEU A 64 3.27 2.19 22.31
C LEU A 64 4.39 1.16 22.49
N LEU A 65 4.17 -0.06 22.01
CA LEU A 65 5.17 -1.11 21.96
C LEU A 65 5.96 -0.98 20.67
N LEU A 66 7.22 -0.59 20.80
CA LEU A 66 8.16 -0.53 19.69
C LEU A 66 8.79 -1.91 19.48
N HIS A 67 8.65 -2.42 18.26
CA HIS A 67 9.39 -3.60 17.82
C HIS A 67 10.50 -3.17 16.86
N GLY A 68 11.55 -3.99 16.76
CA GLY A 68 12.77 -3.70 16.02
C GLY A 68 12.58 -2.92 14.70
N GLY A 69 13.42 -1.91 14.50
CA GLY A 69 13.38 -1.01 13.35
C GLY A 69 14.17 0.28 13.60
N ASP A 70 14.34 1.06 12.54
CA ASP A 70 14.90 2.41 12.58
C ASP A 70 13.76 3.42 12.77
N HIS A 71 13.35 3.66 14.03
CA HIS A 71 12.40 4.73 14.35
C HIS A 71 13.00 6.12 14.14
N ARG A 72 12.32 7.00 13.39
CA ARG A 72 12.85 8.35 13.19
C ARG A 72 12.69 9.21 14.44
N MET A 73 13.67 10.07 14.68
CA MET A 73 13.67 11.01 15.80
C MET A 73 13.95 12.44 15.32
N LEU A 74 13.38 13.43 16.00
CA LEU A 74 13.74 14.83 15.73
C LEU A 74 15.12 15.13 16.30
N ALA A 75 15.96 15.78 15.49
CA ALA A 75 17.26 16.31 15.96
C ALA A 75 17.07 17.56 16.80
N GLN A 76 16.05 18.34 16.47
CA GLN A 76 15.75 19.62 17.05
C GLN A 76 14.24 19.77 17.17
N VAL A 77 13.81 20.30 18.29
CA VAL A 77 12.42 20.59 18.61
C VAL A 77 12.32 22.09 18.83
N ASP A 78 11.19 22.69 18.48
CA ASP A 78 10.92 24.07 18.84
C ASP A 78 11.07 24.24 20.37
N PRO A 79 11.92 25.16 20.86
CA PRO A 79 12.15 25.29 22.30
C PRO A 79 10.88 25.63 23.10
N ALA A 80 9.90 26.32 22.50
CA ALA A 80 8.65 26.62 23.17
C ALA A 80 7.73 25.40 23.25
N ARG A 81 7.73 24.53 22.21
CA ARG A 81 7.08 23.22 22.26
C ARG A 81 7.73 22.32 23.31
N GLU A 82 9.05 22.19 23.29
CA GLU A 82 9.79 21.37 24.26
C GLU A 82 9.50 21.83 25.70
N GLU A 83 9.53 23.14 25.93
CA GLU A 83 9.24 23.70 27.24
C GLU A 83 7.79 23.47 27.68
N HIS A 84 6.83 23.57 26.75
CA HIS A 84 5.42 23.30 27.02
C HIS A 84 5.18 21.84 27.40
N ASP A 85 5.64 20.91 26.56
CA ASP A 85 5.48 19.46 26.74
C ASP A 85 6.14 19.01 28.05
N ARG A 86 7.31 19.59 28.40
CA ARG A 86 8.01 19.31 29.66
C ARG A 86 7.26 19.78 30.91
N ARG A 87 6.54 20.91 30.83
CA ARG A 87 5.80 21.47 31.97
C ARG A 87 4.41 20.86 32.16
N SER A 88 3.92 20.15 31.14
CA SER A 88 2.55 19.64 31.10
C SER A 88 2.60 18.15 30.81
N PRO A 89 3.13 17.29 31.70
CA PRO A 89 3.24 15.86 31.39
C PRO A 89 1.87 15.25 31.13
N TRP A 90 1.77 14.41 30.10
CA TRP A 90 0.53 13.73 29.73
C TRP A 90 0.28 12.52 30.63
N TRP A 91 1.33 11.73 30.86
CA TRP A 91 1.30 10.53 31.65
C TRP A 91 1.69 10.82 33.11
N GLN A 92 0.77 10.55 34.03
CA GLN A 92 1.05 10.59 35.47
C GLN A 92 1.38 9.17 35.96
N ILE A 93 2.63 8.74 35.81
CA ILE A 93 3.04 7.40 36.27
C ILE A 93 4.12 7.51 37.35
N ASP A 94 3.72 7.21 38.58
CA ASP A 94 4.62 7.13 39.72
C ASP A 94 5.43 5.83 39.69
N GLY A 95 6.73 5.93 39.43
CA GLY A 95 7.82 5.02 39.84
C GLY A 95 7.81 3.54 39.40
N ALA A 96 6.68 2.84 39.44
CA ALA A 96 6.54 1.43 39.11
C ALA A 96 6.36 1.23 37.59
N PRO A 97 6.95 0.19 36.98
CA PRO A 97 6.78 -0.14 35.56
C PRO A 97 5.30 -0.28 35.17
N PHE A 98 4.94 0.18 33.97
CA PHE A 98 3.66 -0.10 33.36
C PHE A 98 3.60 -1.54 32.89
N PHE A 99 4.66 -2.05 32.26
CA PHE A 99 4.74 -3.42 31.75
C PHE A 99 5.35 -4.39 32.76
N ALA A 100 4.81 -5.60 32.82
CA ALA A 100 5.26 -6.64 33.74
C ALA A 100 6.71 -7.04 33.46
N GLY A 101 7.53 -7.06 34.52
CA GLY A 101 8.95 -7.39 34.43
C GLY A 101 9.83 -6.34 33.71
N ALA A 102 9.26 -5.22 33.26
CA ALA A 102 10.00 -4.23 32.51
C ALA A 102 10.97 -3.42 33.38
N GLY A 103 12.14 -3.14 32.83
CA GLY A 103 13.13 -2.26 33.44
C GLY A 103 12.92 -0.80 33.03
N ILE A 104 12.89 0.12 33.98
CA ILE A 104 12.86 1.56 33.71
C ILE A 104 14.29 2.06 33.59
N ARG A 105 14.63 2.64 32.43
CA ARG A 105 15.95 3.26 32.25
C ARG A 105 15.94 4.68 32.79
N GLN A 106 16.72 4.93 33.83
CA GLN A 106 17.00 6.28 34.33
C GLN A 106 18.01 6.98 33.40
N LEU A 107 17.89 8.31 33.28
CA LEU A 107 18.87 9.15 32.60
C LEU A 107 20.22 9.05 33.35
N GLY A 108 21.16 8.28 32.79
CA GLY A 108 22.56 8.32 33.20
C GLY A 108 23.34 9.29 32.32
N ASP A 109 23.99 10.26 32.94
CA ASP A 109 25.00 11.11 32.29
C ASP A 109 26.18 10.22 31.85
N GLY A 110 26.37 9.97 30.56
CA GLY A 110 27.59 9.30 30.12
C GLY A 110 27.66 8.82 28.67
N ASP A 111 26.57 8.31 28.10
CA ASP A 111 26.61 7.75 26.74
C ASP A 111 25.92 8.70 25.75
N ASP A 112 26.71 9.54 25.08
CA ASP A 112 26.23 10.37 23.96
C ASP A 112 26.12 9.51 22.69
N TRP A 113 25.05 8.72 22.62
CA TRP A 113 24.75 7.83 21.49
C TRP A 113 24.28 8.61 20.25
N ARG A 114 24.05 9.93 20.33
CA ARG A 114 23.70 10.77 19.17
C ARG A 114 24.73 10.66 18.03
N CYS A 115 25.95 10.19 18.34
CA CYS A 115 26.98 9.83 17.36
C CYS A 115 26.75 8.51 16.59
N ARG A 116 25.67 7.75 16.85
CA ARG A 116 25.42 6.43 16.23
C ARG A 116 24.14 6.33 15.39
N VAL A 117 23.31 7.37 15.36
CA VAL A 117 22.15 7.44 14.48
C VAL A 117 22.53 8.23 13.24
N ASP A 118 22.21 7.69 12.05
CA ASP A 118 22.49 8.34 10.77
C ASP A 118 21.89 9.76 10.76
N LEU A 119 22.69 10.74 10.36
CA LEU A 119 22.24 12.12 10.13
C LEU A 119 21.05 12.19 9.16
N ALA A 120 20.89 11.20 8.28
CA ALA A 120 19.72 11.07 7.41
C ALA A 120 18.40 10.78 8.17
N SER A 121 18.46 10.27 9.40
CA SER A 121 17.29 10.00 10.26
C SER A 121 16.78 11.27 10.97
N PHE A 122 17.58 12.32 10.96
CA PHE A 122 17.29 13.60 11.60
C PHE A 122 16.74 14.59 10.56
N ARG A 123 15.61 15.22 10.87
CA ARG A 123 15.05 16.32 10.06
C ARG A 123 15.19 17.66 10.76
N THR A 124 15.76 18.63 10.08
CA THR A 124 15.69 20.05 10.48
C THR A 124 14.31 20.59 10.12
N VAL A 125 13.64 21.21 11.10
CA VAL A 125 12.29 21.75 10.95
C VAL A 125 12.35 23.27 11.01
N ALA A 126 11.66 23.94 10.09
CA ALA A 126 11.44 25.38 10.15
C ALA A 126 10.12 25.66 10.85
N TRP A 127 10.18 26.44 11.93
CA TRP A 127 9.03 26.72 12.79
C TRP A 127 8.32 28.00 12.34
N PRO A 128 6.98 28.02 12.28
CA PRO A 128 6.26 29.26 12.08
C PRO A 128 6.50 30.22 13.25
N SER A 129 6.45 31.53 13.00
CA SER A 129 6.51 32.52 14.08
C SER A 129 5.29 32.38 14.99
N GLN A 130 5.43 32.74 16.27
CA GLN A 130 4.30 32.74 17.22
C GLN A 130 3.13 33.63 16.76
N ASP A 131 3.40 34.60 15.89
CA ASP A 131 2.41 35.50 15.28
C ASP A 131 1.78 34.96 13.98
N ALA A 132 2.13 33.74 13.56
CA ALA A 132 1.55 33.14 12.36
C ALA A 132 0.05 32.89 12.55
N SER A 133 -0.74 33.20 11.52
CA SER A 133 -2.16 32.86 11.52
C SER A 133 -2.34 31.34 11.65
N PRO A 134 -3.39 30.86 12.34
CA PRO A 134 -3.64 29.43 12.46
C PRO A 134 -3.70 28.75 11.09
N ARG A 135 -3.11 27.55 10.97
CA ARG A 135 -3.10 26.81 9.69
C ARG A 135 -4.50 26.38 9.23
N SER A 136 -5.42 26.22 10.18
CA SER A 136 -6.82 25.90 9.94
C SER A 136 -7.72 26.81 10.77
N PRO A 137 -8.87 27.26 10.25
CA PRO A 137 -9.82 28.08 11.02
C PRO A 137 -10.47 27.31 12.18
N ARG A 138 -10.55 25.98 12.09
CA ARG A 138 -11.03 25.09 13.15
C ARG A 138 -10.47 23.67 13.00
N ARG A 139 -10.64 22.85 14.03
CA ARG A 139 -10.34 21.41 14.03
C ARG A 139 -11.46 20.61 13.35
N ALA A 140 -11.10 19.44 12.84
CA ALA A 140 -12.05 18.47 12.29
C ALA A 140 -13.00 17.94 13.38
N ALA A 141 -14.22 17.60 12.97
CA ALA A 141 -15.20 16.98 13.84
C ALA A 141 -14.75 15.57 14.26
N THR A 142 -14.96 15.23 15.52
CA THR A 142 -14.53 13.94 16.09
C THR A 142 -15.69 13.18 16.71
N VAL A 143 -15.60 11.85 16.69
CA VAL A 143 -16.44 10.95 17.48
C VAL A 143 -15.62 10.45 18.66
N THR A 144 -16.17 10.55 19.87
CA THR A 144 -15.61 9.88 21.05
C THR A 144 -16.32 8.55 21.26
N MET A 145 -15.57 7.48 21.45
CA MET A 145 -16.10 6.14 21.70
C MET A 145 -15.12 5.32 22.57
N PRO A 146 -15.56 4.22 23.20
CA PRO A 146 -14.64 3.31 23.88
C PRO A 146 -13.69 2.64 22.87
N ALA A 147 -12.44 2.37 23.25
CA ALA A 147 -11.45 1.74 22.37
C ALA A 147 -11.87 0.36 21.85
N SER A 148 -12.72 -0.35 22.60
CA SER A 148 -13.34 -1.60 22.16
C SER A 148 -14.23 -1.48 20.92
N ALA A 149 -14.61 -0.26 20.54
CA ALA A 149 -15.40 0.01 19.35
C ALA A 149 -14.58 0.41 18.12
N LEU A 150 -13.23 0.45 18.20
CA LEU A 150 -12.34 0.73 17.07
C LEU A 150 -12.36 -0.41 16.03
N ALA A 151 -12.16 -0.08 14.74
CA ALA A 151 -11.87 -1.06 13.69
C ALA A 151 -10.87 -0.51 12.66
N PRO A 152 -10.33 -1.40 11.80
CA PRO A 152 -9.57 -0.97 10.62
C PRO A 152 -10.29 0.12 9.82
N GLY A 153 -9.51 1.07 9.31
CA GLY A 153 -10.01 2.22 8.56
C GLY A 153 -10.41 3.44 9.41
N ASP A 154 -10.68 3.27 10.71
CA ASP A 154 -10.90 4.42 11.60
C ASP A 154 -9.64 5.30 11.66
N TYR A 155 -9.83 6.60 11.85
CA TYR A 155 -8.73 7.56 11.99
C TYR A 155 -8.62 7.97 13.46
N LEU A 156 -7.75 7.32 14.22
CA LEU A 156 -7.55 7.53 15.66
C LEU A 156 -6.69 8.76 15.92
N GLU A 157 -7.05 9.58 16.90
CA GLU A 157 -6.22 10.67 17.40
C GLU A 157 -5.01 10.11 18.17
N ALA A 158 -3.92 9.83 17.46
CA ALA A 158 -2.67 9.35 18.05
C ALA A 158 -1.91 10.48 18.75
N ILE A 159 -2.06 11.73 18.31
CA ILE A 159 -1.48 12.91 18.95
C ILE A 159 -2.61 13.88 19.30
N GLY A 160 -3.07 13.85 20.55
CA GLY A 160 -4.15 14.69 21.05
C GLY A 160 -3.78 16.16 21.22
N VAL A 161 -2.51 16.45 21.53
CA VAL A 161 -2.05 17.81 21.85
C VAL A 161 -0.74 18.13 21.13
N ARG A 162 -0.65 19.36 20.62
CA ARG A 162 0.59 19.94 20.07
C ARG A 162 0.62 21.43 20.38
N TYR A 163 1.79 21.95 20.72
CA TYR A 163 2.01 23.36 20.98
C TYR A 163 2.82 24.03 19.85
N PRO A 164 2.42 25.22 19.39
CA PRO A 164 1.14 25.88 19.69
C PRO A 164 -0.02 25.20 18.95
N GLU A 165 -1.21 25.19 19.55
CA GLU A 165 -2.38 24.53 18.95
C GLU A 165 -2.76 25.11 17.58
N GLY A 166 -2.56 26.41 17.39
CA GLY A 166 -2.84 27.10 16.13
C GLY A 166 -1.98 26.63 14.94
N ASP A 167 -0.87 25.92 15.19
CA ASP A 167 -0.03 25.39 14.11
C ASP A 167 -0.55 24.06 13.52
N ARG A 168 -1.63 23.51 14.07
CA ARG A 168 -2.20 22.25 13.59
C ARG A 168 -3.07 22.46 12.36
N THR A 169 -3.00 21.55 11.38
CA THR A 169 -4.05 21.44 10.34
C THR A 169 -5.36 20.89 10.96
N ALA A 170 -6.46 20.82 10.19
CA ALA A 170 -7.76 20.42 10.71
C ALA A 170 -7.76 19.01 11.35
N ASP A 171 -7.10 18.05 10.70
CA ASP A 171 -7.03 16.62 11.06
C ASP A 171 -5.61 16.15 11.44
N GLU A 172 -4.72 17.09 11.77
CA GLU A 172 -3.37 16.76 12.23
C GLU A 172 -3.41 15.94 13.53
N GLY A 173 -2.62 14.88 13.60
CA GLY A 173 -2.53 13.98 14.76
C GLY A 173 -3.46 12.77 14.67
N PHE A 174 -4.35 12.72 13.68
CA PHE A 174 -5.14 11.53 13.40
C PHE A 174 -4.39 10.57 12.48
N VAL A 175 -4.44 9.27 12.76
CA VAL A 175 -3.73 8.22 12.00
C VAL A 175 -4.72 7.10 11.69
N ARG A 176 -4.70 6.61 10.45
CA ARG A 176 -5.54 5.49 10.04
C ARG A 176 -5.12 4.22 10.76
N ILE A 177 -6.08 3.52 11.33
CA ILE A 177 -5.92 2.20 11.93
C ILE A 177 -5.82 1.17 10.80
N GLN A 178 -4.77 0.37 10.80
CA GLN A 178 -4.61 -0.74 9.87
C GLN A 178 -5.21 -2.03 10.41
N TRP A 179 -5.04 -2.27 11.71
CA TRP A 179 -5.48 -3.51 12.32
C TRP A 179 -5.87 -3.31 13.79
N VAL A 180 -6.82 -4.13 14.24
CA VAL A 180 -7.29 -4.18 15.63
C VAL A 180 -7.33 -5.63 16.10
N GLY A 181 -6.76 -5.90 17.27
CA GLY A 181 -6.79 -7.18 17.94
C GLY A 181 -7.17 -7.08 19.41
N ALA A 182 -7.30 -8.25 20.02
CA ALA A 182 -7.57 -8.38 21.44
C ALA A 182 -6.55 -9.32 22.10
N LEU A 183 -6.21 -8.98 23.35
CA LEU A 183 -5.50 -9.85 24.27
C LEU A 183 -6.43 -10.19 25.44
N ASP A 184 -6.64 -11.47 25.68
CA ASP A 184 -7.55 -11.90 26.75
C ASP A 184 -6.98 -11.61 28.15
N GLN A 185 -7.85 -11.62 29.15
CA GLN A 185 -7.59 -11.18 30.52
C GLN A 185 -6.33 -11.80 31.16
N ASP A 186 -6.19 -13.12 31.07
CA ASP A 186 -5.06 -13.85 31.66
C ASP A 186 -3.70 -13.45 31.06
N LEU A 187 -3.71 -13.04 29.79
CA LEU A 187 -2.52 -12.60 29.06
C LEU A 187 -2.27 -11.10 29.24
N ALA A 188 -3.33 -10.30 29.38
CA ALA A 188 -3.23 -8.90 29.78
C ALA A 188 -2.49 -8.75 31.13
N ALA A 189 -2.82 -9.61 32.09
CA ALA A 189 -2.16 -9.66 33.40
C ALA A 189 -0.68 -10.09 33.33
N GLN A 190 -0.28 -10.80 32.27
CA GLN A 190 1.12 -11.17 32.03
C GLN A 190 1.89 -10.06 31.33
N LEU A 191 1.23 -9.23 30.52
CA LEU A 191 1.85 -8.14 29.77
C LEU A 191 1.99 -6.86 30.60
N VAL A 192 0.93 -6.48 31.31
CA VAL A 192 0.84 -5.20 32.03
C VAL A 192 0.99 -5.44 33.53
N ALA A 193 1.74 -4.59 34.24
CA ALA A 193 1.95 -4.69 35.67
C ALA A 193 0.82 -4.04 36.50
N LEU A 194 0.09 -3.11 35.91
CA LEU A 194 -0.96 -2.34 36.58
C LEU A 194 -2.27 -3.16 36.73
N PRO A 195 -2.75 -3.43 37.96
CA PRO A 195 -3.93 -4.27 38.19
C PRO A 195 -5.22 -3.77 37.53
N ASP A 196 -5.38 -2.45 37.42
CA ASP A 196 -6.56 -1.86 36.78
C ASP A 196 -6.63 -2.13 35.27
N TRP A 197 -5.56 -2.66 34.68
CA TRP A 197 -5.48 -3.11 33.29
C TRP A 197 -5.60 -4.63 33.16
N HIS A 198 -5.72 -5.37 34.27
CA HIS A 198 -5.83 -6.84 34.29
C HIS A 198 -7.27 -7.32 34.23
N ASN A 199 -8.23 -6.48 34.64
CA ASN A 199 -9.62 -6.93 34.80
C ASN A 199 -10.35 -7.04 33.46
N ASP A 200 -9.81 -6.42 32.42
CA ASP A 200 -10.38 -6.37 31.09
C ASP A 200 -9.46 -7.02 30.05
N ARG A 201 -10.03 -7.38 28.90
CA ARG A 201 -9.25 -7.65 27.68
C ARG A 201 -8.48 -6.39 27.27
N LEU A 202 -7.30 -6.49 26.69
CA LEU A 202 -6.64 -5.33 26.07
C LEU A 202 -7.00 -5.22 24.59
N VAL A 203 -7.16 -3.98 24.11
CA VAL A 203 -7.30 -3.68 22.69
C VAL A 203 -5.92 -3.30 22.16
N LEU A 204 -5.51 -3.97 21.08
CA LEU A 204 -4.23 -3.75 20.44
C LEU A 204 -4.46 -3.19 19.05
N VAL A 205 -3.81 -2.08 18.73
CA VAL A 205 -4.04 -1.33 17.49
C VAL A 205 -2.72 -1.14 16.77
N THR A 206 -2.70 -1.41 15.47
CA THR A 206 -1.59 -1.00 14.61
C THR A 206 -2.05 0.16 13.74
N MET A 207 -1.17 1.13 13.58
CA MET A 207 -1.45 2.38 12.86
C MET A 207 -0.66 2.42 11.58
N ARG A 208 -1.25 3.03 10.54
CA ARG A 208 -0.66 3.09 9.21
C ARG A 208 0.82 3.48 9.21
N GLY A 209 1.61 2.59 8.62
CA GLY A 209 3.03 2.76 8.31
C GLY A 209 3.93 2.86 9.55
N SER A 210 3.40 2.45 10.70
CA SER A 210 4.19 1.96 11.80
C SER A 210 3.79 0.49 12.03
N ALA A 211 4.77 -0.37 12.29
CA ALA A 211 4.47 -1.72 12.73
C ALA A 211 4.39 -1.81 14.28
N ASP A 212 4.55 -0.67 14.97
CA ASP A 212 4.38 -0.52 16.42
C ASP A 212 2.94 -0.82 16.85
N VAL A 213 2.79 -1.32 18.08
CA VAL A 213 1.48 -1.73 18.63
C VAL A 213 1.08 -0.79 19.75
N LEU A 214 -0.03 -0.09 19.57
CA LEU A 214 -0.66 0.74 20.59
C LEU A 214 -1.53 -0.15 21.49
N VAL A 215 -1.36 -0.01 22.81
CA VAL A 215 -2.09 -0.78 23.82
C VAL A 215 -3.13 0.11 24.50
N LEU A 216 -4.39 -0.33 24.51
CA LEU A 216 -5.53 0.42 25.06
C LEU A 216 -6.39 -0.48 25.96
N ARG A 217 -7.03 0.10 26.98
CA ARG A 217 -8.13 -0.57 27.67
C ARG A 217 -9.41 -0.43 26.85
N PRO A 218 -10.32 -1.40 26.90
CA PRO A 218 -11.50 -1.44 26.06
C PRO A 218 -12.45 -0.28 26.36
N ASP A 219 -12.44 0.23 27.58
CA ASP A 219 -13.27 1.34 28.05
C ASP A 219 -12.56 2.70 27.98
N ASP A 220 -11.29 2.76 27.54
CA ASP A 220 -10.62 4.04 27.33
C ASP A 220 -11.37 4.83 26.26
N GLU A 221 -11.73 6.07 26.59
CA GLU A 221 -12.36 6.98 25.62
C GLU A 221 -11.32 7.43 24.59
N VAL A 222 -11.55 7.04 23.34
CA VAL A 222 -10.71 7.41 22.20
C VAL A 222 -11.48 8.31 21.26
N ARG A 223 -10.75 9.17 20.55
CA ARG A 223 -11.31 10.10 19.56
C ARG A 223 -10.91 9.66 18.16
N ILE A 224 -11.89 9.57 17.28
CA ILE A 224 -11.65 9.36 15.85
C ILE A 224 -12.22 10.51 15.02
N LEU A 225 -11.79 10.64 13.77
CA LEU A 225 -12.45 11.56 12.83
C LEU A 225 -13.89 11.13 12.57
N ALA A 226 -14.83 12.07 12.71
CA ALA A 226 -16.23 11.86 12.32
C ALA A 226 -16.42 11.92 10.81
N TRP A 227 -15.55 12.69 10.14
CA TRP A 227 -15.48 12.83 8.70
C TRP A 227 -14.02 12.93 8.29
N VAL A 228 -13.59 12.05 7.40
CA VAL A 228 -12.21 12.04 6.90
C VAL A 228 -12.13 12.83 5.60
N ASN A 229 -11.04 13.55 5.36
CA ASN A 229 -10.76 14.11 4.05
C ASN A 229 -10.84 13.00 2.97
N PRO A 230 -11.75 13.08 1.99
CA PRO A 230 -11.91 12.04 0.97
C PRO A 230 -10.62 11.79 0.18
N GLU A 231 -9.81 12.83 -0.10
CA GLU A 231 -8.55 12.67 -0.85
C GLU A 231 -7.49 11.94 -0.02
N ARG A 232 -7.51 12.13 1.30
CA ARG A 232 -6.63 11.43 2.23
C ARG A 232 -7.05 9.97 2.40
N ALA A 233 -8.34 9.74 2.69
CA ALA A 233 -8.93 8.41 2.80
C ALA A 233 -8.66 7.59 1.54
N ALA A 234 -8.79 8.27 0.40
CA ALA A 234 -8.39 7.73 -0.88
C ALA A 234 -6.90 7.39 -0.88
N TRP A 235 -6.02 8.39 -0.96
CA TRP A 235 -4.58 8.16 -1.12
C TRP A 235 -4.02 7.10 -0.17
N GLU A 236 -4.42 7.17 1.10
CA GLU A 236 -4.01 6.21 2.10
C GLU A 236 -4.51 4.79 1.77
N GLY A 237 -5.80 4.58 1.54
CA GLY A 237 -6.34 3.27 1.16
C GLY A 237 -5.71 2.67 -0.12
N SER A 238 -5.36 3.51 -1.10
CA SER A 238 -4.72 3.06 -2.35
C SER A 238 -3.30 2.49 -2.22
N LEU A 239 -2.69 2.63 -1.05
CA LEU A 239 -1.30 2.24 -0.76
C LEU A 239 -1.21 1.08 0.23
N ASP A 240 -2.35 0.52 0.66
CA ASP A 240 -2.42 -0.61 1.58
C ASP A 240 -2.07 -1.93 0.87
N ALA A 241 -0.83 -2.03 0.36
CA ALA A 241 -0.29 -3.24 -0.25
C ALA A 241 -0.15 -4.41 0.76
N GLU A 242 -0.29 -4.14 2.06
CA GLU A 242 -0.14 -5.13 3.15
C GLU A 242 -1.47 -5.80 3.58
N GLY A 243 -2.61 -5.37 3.05
CA GLY A 243 -3.94 -5.89 3.40
C GLY A 243 -4.40 -5.52 4.83
N GLU A 244 -5.58 -6.02 5.23
CA GLU A 244 -6.15 -5.83 6.59
C GLU A 244 -5.65 -6.91 7.59
N GLY A 245 -4.61 -7.65 7.24
CA GLY A 245 -4.03 -8.69 8.10
C GLY A 245 -3.21 -8.10 9.26
N PRO A 246 -3.00 -8.87 10.35
CA PRO A 246 -2.03 -8.46 11.37
C PRO A 246 -0.68 -8.24 10.68
N PRO A 247 0.06 -7.15 10.98
CA PRO A 247 1.33 -6.91 10.34
C PRO A 247 2.20 -8.15 10.54
N GLY A 248 2.70 -8.73 9.46
CA GLY A 248 3.49 -9.96 9.50
C GLY A 248 4.76 -9.86 10.36
N LEU A 249 5.02 -8.70 10.97
CA LEU A 249 6.14 -8.32 11.80
C LEU A 249 5.97 -8.60 13.31
N VAL A 250 4.75 -8.60 13.88
CA VAL A 250 4.56 -8.67 15.35
C VAL A 250 3.64 -9.83 15.75
N SER A 251 4.12 -10.71 16.63
CA SER A 251 3.38 -11.85 17.18
C SER A 251 3.41 -11.79 18.71
N ILE A 252 2.42 -11.11 19.31
CA ILE A 252 2.17 -11.22 20.75
C ILE A 252 1.49 -12.57 21.01
N GLN A 253 2.03 -13.38 21.93
CA GLN A 253 1.47 -14.70 22.21
C GLN A 253 0.03 -14.58 22.73
N GLY A 254 -0.89 -15.32 22.09
CA GLY A 254 -2.31 -15.30 22.41
C GLY A 254 -3.05 -14.04 21.93
N LEU A 255 -2.39 -13.21 21.12
CA LEU A 255 -3.07 -12.24 20.27
C LEU A 255 -4.07 -12.95 19.37
N ARG A 256 -5.31 -12.46 19.37
CA ARG A 256 -6.35 -12.95 18.48
C ARG A 256 -7.04 -11.80 17.76
N ALA A 257 -7.56 -12.12 16.58
CA ALA A 257 -8.54 -11.26 15.95
C ALA A 257 -9.81 -11.19 16.82
N PRO A 258 -10.56 -10.07 16.77
CA PRO A 258 -11.88 -10.01 17.37
C PRO A 258 -12.81 -11.08 16.77
N THR A 259 -13.67 -11.66 17.59
CA THR A 259 -14.71 -12.60 17.16
C THR A 259 -15.85 -11.87 16.44
N PRO A 260 -16.65 -12.56 15.61
CA PRO A 260 -17.79 -11.93 14.92
C PRO A 260 -18.77 -11.21 15.86
N ALA A 261 -19.04 -11.78 17.05
CA ALA A 261 -19.92 -11.15 18.03
C ALA A 261 -19.31 -9.87 18.63
N GLU A 262 -17.99 -9.85 18.83
CA GLU A 262 -17.28 -8.65 19.29
C GLU A 262 -17.29 -7.56 18.21
N LEU A 263 -17.12 -7.92 16.94
CA LEU A 263 -17.22 -7.01 15.80
C LEU A 263 -18.64 -6.42 15.68
N GLU A 264 -19.67 -7.24 15.80
CA GLU A 264 -21.07 -6.78 15.76
C GLU A 264 -21.38 -5.82 16.91
N HIS A 265 -20.92 -6.14 18.12
CA HIS A 265 -21.07 -5.27 19.28
C HIS A 265 -20.33 -3.93 19.12
N ALA A 266 -19.08 -3.97 18.65
CA ALA A 266 -18.28 -2.79 18.35
C ALA A 266 -18.95 -1.91 17.28
N ALA A 267 -19.50 -2.51 16.22
CA ALA A 267 -20.23 -1.81 15.17
C ALA A 267 -21.50 -1.13 15.71
N ALA A 268 -22.24 -1.78 16.61
CA ALA A 268 -23.42 -1.19 17.24
C ALA A 268 -23.08 0.02 18.12
N ILE A 269 -22.01 -0.07 18.93
CA ILE A 269 -21.51 1.06 19.73
C ILE A 269 -21.08 2.20 18.80
N ARG A 270 -20.32 1.90 17.75
CA ARG A 270 -19.86 2.89 16.79
C ARG A 270 -21.04 3.61 16.13
N ALA A 271 -22.02 2.87 15.61
CA ALA A 271 -23.21 3.45 15.00
C ALA A 271 -23.95 4.38 15.99
N GLN A 272 -24.05 3.99 17.25
CA GLN A 272 -24.63 4.82 18.29
C GLN A 272 -23.83 6.11 18.53
N CYS A 273 -22.51 6.02 18.67
CA CYS A 273 -21.65 7.20 18.86
C CYS A 273 -21.72 8.15 17.65
N HIS A 274 -21.63 7.63 16.43
CA HIS A 274 -21.77 8.42 15.20
C HIS A 274 -23.13 9.11 15.11
N SER A 275 -24.23 8.43 15.47
CA SER A 275 -25.58 9.03 15.42
C SER A 275 -25.77 10.23 16.35
N ARG A 276 -24.92 10.36 17.39
CA ARG A 276 -24.94 11.47 18.34
C ARG A 276 -24.00 12.60 17.94
N THR A 277 -23.09 12.35 17.01
CA THR A 277 -22.12 13.35 16.55
C THR A 277 -22.72 14.18 15.43
N GLN A 278 -22.80 15.49 15.65
CA GLN A 278 -23.19 16.44 14.61
C GLN A 278 -21.94 16.88 13.85
N VAL A 279 -21.80 16.42 12.60
CA VAL A 279 -20.78 16.92 11.67
C VAL A 279 -21.28 18.22 11.04
N PRO A 280 -20.52 19.33 11.09
CA PRO A 280 -20.90 20.57 10.42
C PRO A 280 -21.06 20.39 8.91
N ASP A 281 -22.04 21.05 8.30
CA ASP A 281 -22.29 20.97 6.86
C ASP A 281 -21.09 21.46 6.00
N ASP A 282 -20.24 22.30 6.57
CA ASP A 282 -19.04 22.86 5.93
C ASP A 282 -17.77 22.04 6.18
N GLU A 283 -17.85 20.87 6.81
CA GLU A 283 -16.69 20.03 7.19
C GLU A 283 -15.75 19.74 6.02
N ILE A 284 -16.31 19.48 4.83
CA ILE A 284 -15.53 19.25 3.62
C ILE A 284 -14.66 20.45 3.23
N SER A 285 -15.07 21.66 3.59
CA SER A 285 -14.37 22.91 3.27
C SER A 285 -13.16 23.16 4.17
N LEU A 286 -13.01 22.39 5.27
CA LEU A 286 -11.81 22.42 6.10
C LEU A 286 -10.60 21.79 5.42
N TYR A 287 -10.85 20.85 4.52
CA TYR A 287 -9.81 20.05 3.92
C TYR A 287 -9.33 20.73 2.64
N PRO A 288 -8.08 21.22 2.61
CA PRO A 288 -7.56 21.79 1.38
C PRO A 288 -7.48 20.69 0.31
N GLN A 289 -7.96 21.00 -0.89
CA GLN A 289 -7.87 20.09 -2.04
C GLN A 289 -6.43 20.11 -2.55
N ARG A 290 -5.82 18.93 -2.67
CA ARG A 290 -4.47 18.80 -3.24
C ARG A 290 -4.52 18.83 -4.75
N TYR A 291 -5.54 18.20 -5.32
CA TYR A 291 -5.75 18.15 -6.76
C TYR A 291 -6.64 19.32 -7.18
N THR A 292 -6.04 20.30 -7.85
CA THR A 292 -6.76 21.46 -8.39
C THR A 292 -7.40 21.16 -9.74
N ASP A 293 -6.89 20.16 -10.48
CA ASP A 293 -7.55 19.64 -11.67
C ASP A 293 -8.73 18.73 -11.25
N PRO A 294 -9.98 19.07 -11.62
CA PRO A 294 -11.13 18.22 -11.36
C PRO A 294 -11.01 16.80 -11.94
N ALA A 295 -10.28 16.61 -13.03
CA ALA A 295 -10.05 15.30 -13.63
C ALA A 295 -9.09 14.45 -12.79
N GLU A 296 -7.95 14.99 -12.36
CA GLU A 296 -7.03 14.30 -11.45
C GLU A 296 -7.67 14.02 -10.09
N ARG A 297 -8.43 14.99 -9.56
CA ARG A 297 -9.18 14.82 -8.31
C ARG A 297 -10.23 13.74 -8.44
N ARG A 298 -10.95 13.72 -9.56
CA ARG A 298 -11.89 12.65 -9.89
C ARG A 298 -11.18 11.31 -10.00
N GLN A 299 -10.02 11.25 -10.66
CA GLN A 299 -9.21 10.04 -10.76
C GLN A 299 -8.75 9.54 -9.41
N LEU A 300 -8.39 10.41 -8.47
CA LEU A 300 -8.12 10.01 -7.11
C LEU A 300 -9.42 9.55 -6.41
N LEU A 301 -10.49 10.34 -6.41
CA LEU A 301 -11.64 10.03 -5.57
C LEU A 301 -12.52 8.88 -6.11
N GLU A 302 -12.64 8.78 -7.43
CA GLU A 302 -13.36 7.69 -8.12
C GLU A 302 -12.42 6.54 -8.48
N GLY A 303 -11.11 6.81 -8.61
CA GLY A 303 -10.11 5.76 -8.87
C GLY A 303 -9.48 5.23 -7.59
N VAL A 304 -9.99 5.62 -6.42
CA VAL A 304 -9.49 5.08 -5.16
C VAL A 304 -10.53 4.27 -4.41
N ASN A 305 -10.02 3.12 -3.96
CA ASN A 305 -10.62 2.04 -3.20
C ASN A 305 -11.52 1.17 -4.05
N GLY A 306 -10.90 0.47 -5.00
CA GLY A 306 -11.59 -0.59 -5.71
C GLY A 306 -10.73 -1.26 -6.76
N VAL A 307 -10.59 -2.56 -6.63
CA VAL A 307 -10.41 -3.44 -7.78
C VAL A 307 -11.61 -3.21 -8.70
N ARG A 308 -11.37 -2.72 -9.92
CA ARG A 308 -12.44 -2.47 -10.89
C ARG A 308 -12.34 -3.39 -12.09
N LEU A 309 -13.45 -3.53 -12.82
CA LEU A 309 -13.46 -4.29 -14.06
C LEU A 309 -13.05 -3.42 -15.24
N VAL A 310 -11.99 -3.84 -15.93
CA VAL A 310 -11.56 -3.23 -17.20
C VAL A 310 -11.53 -4.28 -18.29
N PRO A 311 -12.05 -3.98 -19.50
CA PRO A 311 -11.94 -4.89 -20.63
C PRO A 311 -10.47 -5.27 -20.90
N LEU A 312 -10.17 -6.56 -21.06
CA LEU A 312 -8.79 -6.99 -21.35
C LEU A 312 -8.23 -6.41 -22.65
N SER A 313 -9.11 -5.99 -23.57
CA SER A 313 -8.76 -5.29 -24.80
C SER A 313 -8.40 -3.81 -24.62
N ALA A 314 -8.67 -3.24 -23.44
CA ALA A 314 -8.22 -1.90 -23.08
C ALA A 314 -6.86 -1.89 -22.36
N LEU A 315 -6.37 -3.05 -21.94
CA LEU A 315 -5.08 -3.18 -21.27
C LEU A 315 -3.94 -3.29 -22.30
N PRO A 316 -2.71 -2.85 -21.97
CA PRO A 316 -1.56 -3.03 -22.84
C PRO A 316 -1.24 -4.52 -23.08
N TRP A 317 -0.42 -4.82 -24.08
CA TRP A 317 0.06 -6.19 -24.28
C TRP A 317 1.24 -6.47 -23.32
N PRO A 318 1.44 -7.74 -22.90
CA PRO A 318 2.62 -8.10 -22.14
C PRO A 318 3.90 -7.83 -22.93
N HIS A 319 4.98 -7.53 -22.22
CA HIS A 319 6.30 -7.27 -22.76
C HIS A 319 7.36 -7.85 -21.80
N ASN A 320 8.46 -8.35 -22.35
CA ASN A 320 9.60 -8.83 -21.56
C ASN A 320 9.25 -9.85 -20.46
N LEU A 321 8.22 -10.70 -20.67
CA LEU A 321 7.69 -11.63 -19.67
C LEU A 321 8.79 -12.51 -19.03
N PHE A 322 9.11 -12.20 -17.77
CA PHE A 322 10.08 -12.97 -16.98
C PHE A 322 9.58 -14.40 -16.76
N LYS A 323 10.45 -15.40 -16.98
CA LYS A 323 10.13 -16.84 -16.87
C LYS A 323 9.00 -17.34 -17.79
N CYS A 324 8.64 -16.62 -18.85
CA CYS A 324 7.73 -17.17 -19.86
C CYS A 324 8.36 -18.37 -20.58
N ALA A 325 7.61 -19.47 -20.68
CA ALA A 325 8.02 -20.66 -21.44
C ALA A 325 8.27 -20.34 -22.93
N HIS A 326 7.56 -19.34 -23.46
CA HIS A 326 7.62 -18.91 -24.86
C HIS A 326 8.52 -17.70 -25.10
N ARG A 327 9.34 -17.31 -24.11
CA ARG A 327 10.21 -16.13 -24.23
C ARG A 327 11.06 -16.14 -25.50
N GLN A 328 11.69 -17.27 -25.84
CA GLN A 328 12.52 -17.37 -27.05
C GLN A 328 11.70 -17.12 -28.32
N ARG A 329 10.46 -17.62 -28.38
CA ARG A 329 9.56 -17.39 -29.53
C ARG A 329 9.17 -15.92 -29.63
N ALA A 330 8.91 -15.25 -28.50
CA ALA A 330 8.67 -13.80 -28.47
C ALA A 330 9.91 -13.02 -28.94
N ASP A 331 11.11 -13.39 -28.48
CA ASP A 331 12.37 -12.76 -28.87
C ASP A 331 12.65 -12.95 -30.38
N ASP A 332 12.35 -14.13 -30.94
CA ASP A 332 12.50 -14.42 -32.38
C ASP A 332 11.52 -13.63 -33.26
N VAL A 333 10.32 -13.35 -32.74
CA VAL A 333 9.35 -12.46 -33.40
C VAL A 333 9.84 -11.01 -33.29
N LEU A 334 10.26 -10.57 -32.10
CA LEU A 334 10.79 -9.23 -31.84
C LEU A 334 12.02 -8.92 -32.72
N ALA A 335 12.88 -9.91 -32.99
CA ALA A 335 14.03 -9.76 -33.89
C ALA A 335 13.64 -9.44 -35.35
N SER A 336 12.37 -9.62 -35.72
CA SER A 336 11.84 -9.19 -37.02
C SER A 336 11.27 -7.77 -37.01
N TYR A 337 11.13 -7.15 -35.84
CA TYR A 337 10.70 -5.77 -35.69
C TYR A 337 11.89 -4.80 -35.85
N PRO A 338 11.64 -3.51 -36.12
CA PRO A 338 12.68 -2.50 -36.24
C PRO A 338 13.54 -2.38 -34.97
N ALA A 339 14.79 -1.94 -35.11
CA ALA A 339 15.60 -1.62 -33.94
C ALA A 339 15.01 -0.41 -33.17
N PRO A 340 15.18 -0.34 -31.84
CA PRO A 340 14.73 0.82 -31.06
C PRO A 340 15.37 2.11 -31.58
N ASP A 341 14.55 3.15 -31.75
CA ASP A 341 15.05 4.50 -31.97
C ASP A 341 15.51 5.13 -30.64
N ARG A 342 16.16 6.30 -30.73
CA ARG A 342 16.64 7.04 -29.55
C ARG A 342 15.50 7.56 -28.66
N ASP A 343 14.26 7.50 -29.14
CA ASP A 343 13.08 8.14 -28.52
C ASP A 343 12.20 7.16 -27.73
N GLY A 344 12.68 5.95 -27.40
CA GLY A 344 12.04 5.10 -26.38
C GLY A 344 11.06 4.03 -26.85
N GLY A 345 11.07 3.62 -28.13
CA GLY A 345 10.08 2.65 -28.67
C GLY A 345 10.22 1.16 -28.28
N THR A 346 11.14 0.77 -27.39
CA THR A 346 11.47 -0.65 -27.11
C THR A 346 10.28 -1.44 -26.58
N GLU A 347 9.47 -0.84 -25.70
CA GLU A 347 8.35 -1.53 -25.06
C GLU A 347 7.21 -1.79 -26.04
N GLN A 348 6.76 -0.79 -26.80
CA GLN A 348 5.70 -0.96 -27.81
C GLN A 348 6.05 -2.03 -28.85
N MET A 349 7.32 -2.17 -29.21
CA MET A 349 7.78 -3.25 -30.11
C MET A 349 7.72 -4.62 -29.44
N SER A 350 8.17 -4.72 -28.18
CA SER A 350 8.06 -5.95 -27.38
C SER A 350 6.59 -6.38 -27.20
N GLN A 351 5.70 -5.41 -26.94
CA GLN A 351 4.25 -5.61 -26.87
C GLN A 351 3.67 -6.11 -28.19
N ALA A 352 4.02 -5.48 -29.32
CA ALA A 352 3.53 -5.89 -30.62
C ALA A 352 4.04 -7.28 -31.03
N ALA A 353 5.29 -7.60 -30.72
CA ALA A 353 5.85 -8.92 -30.93
C ALA A 353 5.15 -9.99 -30.08
N HIS A 354 4.85 -9.68 -28.82
CA HIS A 354 4.10 -10.57 -27.94
C HIS A 354 2.65 -10.78 -28.42
N ALA A 355 1.97 -9.72 -28.85
CA ALA A 355 0.64 -9.82 -29.46
C ALA A 355 0.65 -10.71 -30.72
N GLU A 356 1.64 -10.53 -31.60
CA GLU A 356 1.80 -11.39 -32.78
C GLU A 356 2.06 -12.85 -32.40
N MET A 357 2.92 -13.10 -31.42
CA MET A 357 3.16 -14.45 -30.90
C MET A 357 1.86 -15.07 -30.34
N PHE A 358 1.14 -14.33 -29.49
CA PHE A 358 -0.12 -14.76 -28.87
C PHE A 358 -1.15 -15.17 -29.93
N GLY A 359 -1.30 -14.39 -31.01
CA GLY A 359 -2.21 -14.70 -32.11
C GLY A 359 -1.88 -16.02 -32.85
N GLN A 360 -0.65 -16.52 -32.70
CA GLN A 360 -0.16 -17.77 -33.30
C GLN A 360 -0.10 -18.94 -32.31
N MET A 361 -0.46 -18.74 -31.03
CA MET A 361 -0.44 -19.79 -30.02
C MET A 361 -1.65 -20.71 -30.13
N THR A 362 -1.41 -21.99 -29.87
CA THR A 362 -2.42 -23.05 -29.76
C THR A 362 -2.78 -23.29 -28.29
N ALA A 363 -3.83 -24.10 -28.04
CA ALA A 363 -4.17 -24.51 -26.68
C ALA A 363 -3.01 -25.27 -26.00
N GLU A 364 -2.27 -26.08 -26.75
CA GLU A 364 -1.08 -26.79 -26.26
C GLU A 364 0.04 -25.83 -25.88
N ASP A 365 0.26 -24.77 -26.67
CA ASP A 365 1.23 -23.72 -26.34
C ASP A 365 0.87 -23.04 -25.02
N PHE A 366 -0.41 -22.68 -24.82
CA PHE A 366 -0.85 -22.07 -23.57
C PHE A 366 -0.68 -23.02 -22.38
N ALA A 367 -1.08 -24.30 -22.51
CA ALA A 367 -0.96 -25.29 -21.44
C ALA A 367 0.50 -25.55 -20.98
N ALA A 368 1.50 -25.28 -21.83
CA ALA A 368 2.91 -25.40 -21.48
C ALA A 368 3.42 -24.29 -20.53
N CYS A 369 2.68 -23.21 -20.35
CA CYS A 369 3.01 -22.14 -19.42
C CYS A 369 2.37 -22.39 -18.05
N LEU A 370 3.17 -22.38 -16.97
CA LEU A 370 2.69 -22.60 -15.59
C LEU A 370 1.54 -21.65 -15.21
N TYR A 371 1.59 -20.41 -15.70
CA TYR A 371 0.56 -19.41 -15.43
C TYR A 371 -0.77 -19.66 -16.13
N HIS A 372 -0.90 -20.67 -17.00
CA HIS A 372 -2.13 -21.01 -17.73
C HIS A 372 -2.75 -22.33 -17.26
N GLN A 373 -2.20 -22.96 -16.20
CA GLN A 373 -2.61 -24.30 -15.76
C GLN A 373 -3.88 -24.30 -14.90
N VAL A 374 -4.30 -23.13 -14.40
CA VAL A 374 -5.51 -22.96 -13.58
C VAL A 374 -6.71 -22.53 -14.41
N ASN A 375 -7.92 -22.68 -13.85
CA ASN A 375 -9.16 -22.40 -14.55
C ASN A 375 -9.47 -20.89 -14.62
N TRP A 376 -8.69 -20.18 -15.43
CA TRP A 376 -8.81 -18.72 -15.60
C TRP A 376 -10.18 -18.24 -16.04
N GLN A 377 -10.94 -19.09 -16.76
CA GLN A 377 -12.30 -18.76 -17.13
C GLN A 377 -13.21 -18.68 -15.90
N ALA A 378 -13.16 -19.68 -15.02
CA ALA A 378 -13.93 -19.68 -13.78
C ALA A 378 -13.44 -18.59 -12.81
N ILE A 379 -12.12 -18.42 -12.68
CA ILE A 379 -11.49 -17.36 -11.86
C ILE A 379 -11.97 -15.99 -12.33
N GLY A 380 -11.89 -15.70 -13.63
CA GLY A 380 -12.30 -14.42 -14.21
C GLY A 380 -13.78 -14.12 -13.99
N GLU A 381 -14.65 -15.13 -14.11
CA GLU A 381 -16.09 -14.96 -13.89
C GLU A 381 -16.45 -14.73 -12.41
N VAL A 382 -15.80 -15.44 -11.49
CA VAL A 382 -15.97 -15.20 -10.04
C VAL A 382 -15.45 -13.82 -9.68
N ALA A 383 -14.26 -13.45 -10.17
CA ALA A 383 -13.69 -12.14 -9.93
C ALA A 383 -14.56 -10.99 -10.48
N ARG A 384 -15.13 -11.18 -11.68
CA ARG A 384 -16.09 -10.24 -12.28
C ARG A 384 -17.31 -10.04 -11.39
N ARG A 385 -17.95 -11.13 -10.96
CA ARG A 385 -19.10 -11.04 -10.05
C ARG A 385 -18.74 -10.38 -8.73
N ALA A 386 -17.59 -10.72 -8.15
CA ALA A 386 -17.13 -10.09 -6.91
C ALA A 386 -16.96 -8.57 -7.08
N VAL A 387 -16.43 -8.09 -8.21
CA VAL A 387 -16.31 -6.66 -8.51
C VAL A 387 -17.64 -6.00 -8.91
N GLU A 388 -18.64 -6.75 -9.36
CA GLU A 388 -19.98 -6.20 -9.60
C GLU A 388 -20.83 -6.15 -8.31
N GLU A 389 -20.51 -6.99 -7.33
CA GLU A 389 -21.26 -7.19 -6.09
C GLU A 389 -20.57 -6.62 -4.83
N HIS A 390 -19.32 -6.13 -4.93
CA HIS A 390 -18.61 -5.56 -3.78
C HIS A 390 -19.16 -4.17 -3.43
N ASP A 391 -19.93 -4.10 -2.36
CA ASP A 391 -20.30 -2.83 -1.70
C ASP A 391 -19.08 -2.29 -0.90
N GLY A 392 -17.93 -2.14 -1.58
CA GLY A 392 -16.65 -1.74 -0.98
C GLY A 392 -15.81 -2.85 -0.33
N ASP A 393 -16.36 -4.06 -0.16
CA ASP A 393 -15.68 -5.20 0.48
C ASP A 393 -15.61 -6.42 -0.49
N TRP A 394 -14.46 -6.57 -1.14
CA TRP A 394 -14.23 -7.65 -2.11
C TRP A 394 -13.96 -8.99 -1.42
N GLU A 395 -13.40 -9.01 -0.20
CA GLU A 395 -13.14 -10.25 0.53
C GLU A 395 -14.45 -10.91 0.95
N ALA A 396 -15.40 -10.12 1.46
CA ALA A 396 -16.73 -10.61 1.75
C ALA A 396 -17.50 -10.99 0.46
N ALA A 397 -17.29 -10.28 -0.65
CA ALA A 397 -17.87 -10.67 -1.94
C ALA A 397 -17.29 -12.00 -2.46
N LEU A 398 -15.99 -12.24 -2.29
CA LEU A 398 -15.32 -13.51 -2.60
C LEU A 398 -15.78 -14.64 -1.68
N ALA A 399 -15.89 -14.39 -0.38
CA ALA A 399 -16.37 -15.37 0.59
C ALA A 399 -17.83 -15.79 0.34
N ARG A 400 -18.66 -14.88 -0.19
CA ARG A 400 -20.04 -15.18 -0.61
C ARG A 400 -20.14 -15.91 -1.94
N SER A 401 -19.12 -15.85 -2.79
CA SER A 401 -19.22 -16.36 -4.16
C SER A 401 -19.02 -17.87 -4.29
N ASP A 402 -18.88 -18.59 -3.16
CA ASP A 402 -18.93 -20.06 -2.98
C ASP A 402 -19.18 -20.79 -4.31
N SER A 403 -18.12 -20.88 -5.12
CA SER A 403 -18.22 -21.41 -6.46
C SER A 403 -17.70 -22.83 -6.38
N PRO A 404 -18.57 -23.87 -6.39
CA PRO A 404 -18.18 -25.28 -6.27
C PRO A 404 -17.30 -25.78 -7.43
N THR A 405 -16.87 -24.88 -8.31
CA THR A 405 -16.08 -25.10 -9.51
C THR A 405 -14.61 -24.71 -9.37
N LEU A 406 -14.20 -24.05 -8.28
CA LEU A 406 -12.81 -23.64 -8.05
C LEU A 406 -12.06 -24.66 -7.19
N THR A 407 -10.84 -24.98 -7.61
CA THR A 407 -9.88 -25.74 -6.79
C THR A 407 -9.15 -24.83 -5.79
N ASP A 408 -8.39 -25.40 -4.86
CA ASP A 408 -7.54 -24.63 -3.93
C ASP A 408 -6.52 -23.74 -4.68
N ASP A 409 -5.95 -24.26 -5.76
CA ASP A 409 -5.04 -23.51 -6.63
C ASP A 409 -5.78 -22.36 -7.33
N ASP A 410 -6.99 -22.60 -7.87
CA ASP A 410 -7.80 -21.54 -8.48
C ASP A 410 -8.14 -20.43 -7.49
N THR A 411 -8.45 -20.81 -6.24
CA THR A 411 -8.79 -19.88 -5.16
C THR A 411 -7.59 -19.01 -4.79
N THR A 412 -6.39 -19.61 -4.78
CA THR A 412 -5.13 -18.88 -4.57
C THR A 412 -4.88 -17.87 -5.70
N TRP A 413 -5.10 -18.24 -6.96
CA TRP A 413 -4.95 -17.31 -8.08
C TRP A 413 -6.04 -16.24 -8.13
N LEU A 414 -7.25 -16.57 -7.70
CA LEU A 414 -8.35 -15.63 -7.54
C LEU A 414 -8.00 -14.57 -6.50
N SER A 415 -7.48 -14.95 -5.31
CA SER A 415 -7.09 -13.98 -4.30
C SER A 415 -5.99 -13.04 -4.81
N TYR A 416 -5.04 -13.53 -5.62
CA TYR A 416 -4.02 -12.68 -6.24
C TYR A 416 -4.57 -11.64 -7.21
N LEU A 417 -5.77 -11.80 -7.79
CA LEU A 417 -6.38 -10.75 -8.61
C LEU A 417 -6.85 -9.54 -7.78
N PHE A 418 -6.94 -9.69 -6.46
CA PHE A 418 -7.40 -8.65 -5.54
C PHE A 418 -6.31 -8.20 -4.56
N ALA A 419 -5.46 -9.12 -4.09
CA ALA A 419 -4.33 -8.82 -3.21
C ALA A 419 -3.13 -8.22 -3.98
N ASP A 420 -2.94 -8.59 -5.25
CA ASP A 420 -1.92 -8.03 -6.17
C ASP A 420 -2.56 -7.75 -7.55
N PRO A 421 -3.53 -6.81 -7.61
CA PRO A 421 -4.31 -6.55 -8.81
C PRO A 421 -3.44 -6.10 -9.98
N LEU A 422 -3.97 -6.23 -11.20
CA LEU A 422 -3.27 -5.82 -12.42
C LEU A 422 -3.08 -4.29 -12.45
N CYS A 423 -1.84 -3.84 -12.60
CA CYS A 423 -1.43 -2.44 -12.67
C CYS A 423 -0.74 -2.14 -14.00
N TRP A 424 -1.09 -1.02 -14.63
CA TRP A 424 -0.36 -0.46 -15.78
C TRP A 424 -0.23 1.06 -15.65
N SER A 425 0.80 1.63 -16.28
CA SER A 425 1.04 3.08 -16.32
C SER A 425 0.33 3.71 -17.51
N ASP A 426 -0.57 4.68 -17.27
CA ASP A 426 -1.28 5.44 -18.33
C ASP A 426 -0.36 6.40 -19.11
N GLY A 427 0.86 6.63 -18.61
CA GLY A 427 1.87 7.47 -19.28
C GLY A 427 2.84 6.68 -20.17
N GLU A 428 2.99 5.38 -19.92
CA GLU A 428 3.97 4.53 -20.60
C GLU A 428 3.31 3.40 -21.42
N ASP A 429 1.96 3.30 -21.40
CA ASP A 429 1.18 2.23 -22.05
C ASP A 429 1.71 0.83 -21.71
N SER A 430 2.20 0.62 -20.48
CA SER A 430 2.95 -0.58 -20.10
C SER A 430 2.51 -1.14 -18.73
N PHE A 431 2.46 -2.46 -18.64
CA PHE A 431 2.19 -3.14 -17.37
C PHE A 431 3.34 -2.98 -16.37
N VAL A 432 2.98 -2.72 -15.11
CA VAL A 432 3.91 -2.68 -13.98
C VAL A 432 3.93 -4.02 -13.23
N ASN A 433 2.81 -4.75 -13.18
CA ASN A 433 2.72 -6.11 -12.63
C ASN A 433 1.74 -7.01 -13.42
N GLY A 434 1.63 -8.27 -13.01
CA GLY A 434 0.57 -9.21 -13.42
C GLY A 434 0.45 -9.57 -14.91
N GLN A 435 1.44 -9.24 -15.73
CA GLN A 435 1.46 -9.51 -17.17
C GLN A 435 1.12 -10.97 -17.56
N HIS A 436 1.58 -11.95 -16.77
CA HIS A 436 1.24 -13.36 -16.98
C HIS A 436 -0.24 -13.66 -16.70
N ARG A 437 -0.81 -13.08 -15.63
CA ARG A 437 -2.23 -13.20 -15.30
C ARG A 437 -3.09 -12.59 -16.42
N ALA A 438 -2.71 -11.40 -16.90
CA ALA A 438 -3.38 -10.78 -18.05
C ALA A 438 -3.31 -11.64 -19.33
N CYS A 439 -2.16 -12.28 -19.60
CA CYS A 439 -2.02 -13.20 -20.72
C CYS A 439 -2.93 -14.43 -20.59
N ALA A 440 -3.01 -15.00 -19.40
CA ALA A 440 -3.81 -16.19 -19.14
C ALA A 440 -5.32 -15.90 -19.18
N LEU A 441 -5.76 -14.77 -18.62
CA LEU A 441 -7.13 -14.28 -18.72
C LEU A 441 -7.54 -14.05 -20.19
N ARG A 442 -6.65 -13.48 -21.00
CA ARG A 442 -6.88 -13.31 -22.45
C ARG A 442 -6.97 -14.64 -23.18
N ALA A 443 -6.11 -15.61 -22.84
CA ALA A 443 -6.15 -16.95 -23.44
C ALA A 443 -7.41 -17.74 -23.06
N ALA A 444 -8.01 -17.42 -21.91
CA ALA A 444 -9.28 -17.98 -21.44
C ALA A 444 -10.51 -17.20 -21.92
N ASP A 445 -10.34 -16.23 -22.82
CA ASP A 445 -11.40 -15.37 -23.36
C ASP A 445 -12.24 -14.66 -22.28
N VAL A 446 -11.61 -14.29 -21.16
CA VAL A 446 -12.25 -13.49 -20.13
C VAL A 446 -12.44 -12.05 -20.66
N PRO A 447 -13.66 -11.47 -20.61
CA PRO A 447 -13.92 -10.19 -21.27
C PRO A 447 -13.30 -9.00 -20.53
N ALA A 448 -13.31 -9.04 -19.20
CA ALA A 448 -12.83 -7.98 -18.32
C ALA A 448 -12.23 -8.57 -17.05
N CYS A 449 -11.29 -7.86 -16.43
CA CYS A 449 -10.64 -8.32 -15.21
C CYS A 449 -10.53 -7.20 -14.16
N PRO A 450 -10.43 -7.60 -12.88
CA PRO A 450 -9.82 -6.82 -11.80
C PRO A 450 -8.55 -6.07 -12.22
N VAL A 451 -8.53 -4.76 -12.00
CA VAL A 451 -7.33 -3.94 -12.12
C VAL A 451 -7.26 -2.93 -10.98
N ASP A 452 -6.05 -2.53 -10.63
CA ASP A 452 -5.81 -1.46 -9.67
C ASP A 452 -6.15 -0.10 -10.30
N GLY A 453 -7.04 0.63 -9.65
CA GLY A 453 -7.76 1.79 -10.19
C GLY A 453 -6.97 3.08 -10.32
N ARG A 454 -5.65 3.11 -10.04
CA ARG A 454 -4.85 4.36 -10.02
C ARG A 454 -4.86 5.19 -11.31
N TYR A 455 -5.34 4.65 -12.42
CA TYR A 455 -5.25 5.29 -13.74
C TYR A 455 -6.56 5.17 -14.51
N ILE A 456 -7.40 6.22 -14.52
CA ILE A 456 -8.66 6.23 -15.28
C ILE A 456 -8.44 6.92 -16.64
N PRO A 457 -8.65 6.23 -17.78
CA PRO A 457 -8.92 6.91 -19.04
C PRO A 457 -10.23 7.70 -18.92
N THR A 458 -10.24 8.96 -19.34
CA THR A 458 -11.45 9.80 -19.32
C THR A 458 -12.59 9.30 -20.22
N ASP A 459 -12.30 8.31 -21.07
CA ASP A 459 -13.23 7.77 -22.07
C ASP A 459 -13.83 6.43 -21.62
N SER A 460 -15.10 6.19 -21.98
CA SER A 460 -15.69 4.86 -21.86
C SER A 460 -14.85 3.85 -22.65
N TYR A 461 -14.47 2.75 -21.99
CA TYR A 461 -13.74 1.70 -22.67
C TYR A 461 -14.55 1.18 -23.87
N PRO A 462 -13.89 0.92 -25.02
CA PRO A 462 -14.55 0.25 -26.13
C PRO A 462 -15.05 -1.12 -25.68
N SER A 463 -16.08 -1.63 -26.37
CA SER A 463 -16.59 -2.99 -26.14
C SER A 463 -15.44 -4.01 -26.15
N ALA A 464 -15.47 -4.95 -25.21
CA ALA A 464 -14.48 -6.01 -25.12
C ALA A 464 -14.31 -6.72 -26.48
N LEU A 465 -13.06 -6.82 -26.93
CA LEU A 465 -12.69 -7.52 -28.16
C LEU A 465 -12.10 -8.90 -27.82
N PRO A 466 -12.40 -9.95 -28.60
CA PRO A 466 -11.71 -11.22 -28.47
C PRO A 466 -10.20 -11.03 -28.52
N ALA A 467 -9.45 -11.76 -27.69
CA ALA A 467 -8.02 -11.52 -27.51
C ALA A 467 -7.21 -11.64 -28.81
N ARG A 468 -7.59 -12.56 -29.69
CA ARG A 468 -6.96 -12.74 -31.02
C ARG A 468 -7.23 -11.58 -31.97
N ASP A 469 -8.44 -11.04 -31.96
CA ASP A 469 -8.80 -9.87 -32.78
C ASP A 469 -8.07 -8.63 -32.28
N HIS A 470 -8.03 -8.46 -30.95
CA HIS A 470 -7.24 -7.40 -30.31
C HIS A 470 -5.74 -7.53 -30.67
N ALA A 471 -5.18 -8.74 -30.67
CA ALA A 471 -3.78 -8.97 -31.03
C ALA A 471 -3.49 -8.55 -32.48
N GLN A 472 -4.35 -8.99 -33.40
CA GLN A 472 -4.23 -8.65 -34.82
C GLN A 472 -4.38 -7.14 -35.05
N GLN A 473 -5.32 -6.49 -34.35
CA GLN A 473 -5.51 -5.04 -34.41
C GLN A 473 -4.28 -4.30 -33.91
N PHE A 474 -3.72 -4.71 -32.76
CA PHE A 474 -2.55 -4.08 -32.15
C PHE A 474 -1.31 -4.17 -33.05
N VAL A 475 -1.02 -5.36 -33.59
CA VAL A 475 0.07 -5.57 -34.56
C VAL A 475 -0.13 -4.68 -35.80
N THR A 476 -1.37 -4.58 -36.28
CA THR A 476 -1.69 -3.74 -37.43
C THR A 476 -1.43 -2.26 -37.11
N GLN A 477 -1.96 -1.76 -36.00
CA GLN A 477 -1.79 -0.38 -35.57
C GLN A 477 -0.31 -0.01 -35.40
N PHE A 478 0.49 -0.90 -34.79
CA PHE A 478 1.93 -0.72 -34.66
C PHE A 478 2.59 -0.47 -36.02
N TRP A 479 2.37 -1.36 -37.01
CA TRP A 479 3.01 -1.22 -38.32
C TRP A 479 2.56 0.02 -39.08
N PHE A 480 1.27 0.36 -39.00
CA PHE A 480 0.75 1.60 -39.58
C PHE A 480 1.40 2.84 -38.93
N ALA A 481 1.47 2.90 -37.60
CA ALA A 481 2.08 4.02 -36.89
C ALA A 481 3.59 4.15 -37.20
N TYR A 482 4.31 3.02 -37.17
CA TYR A 482 5.74 2.98 -37.49
C TYR A 482 6.04 3.48 -38.90
N LEU A 483 5.26 3.05 -39.90
CA LEU A 483 5.43 3.43 -41.30
C LEU A 483 4.95 4.86 -41.57
N LYS A 484 3.88 5.32 -40.94
CA LYS A 484 3.37 6.69 -41.10
C LYS A 484 4.40 7.73 -40.66
N LYS A 485 5.21 7.43 -39.63
CA LYS A 485 6.33 8.28 -39.22
C LYS A 485 7.46 8.38 -40.27
N ARG A 486 7.52 7.45 -41.24
CA ARG A 486 8.66 7.30 -42.18
C ARG A 486 8.29 7.50 -43.65
N LEU A 487 7.03 7.26 -44.01
CA LEU A 487 6.52 7.37 -45.38
C LEU A 487 5.59 8.57 -45.48
N LYS A 488 5.68 9.33 -46.58
CA LYS A 488 4.89 10.55 -46.82
C LYS A 488 3.52 10.28 -47.49
N SER A 489 3.15 9.02 -47.73
CA SER A 489 1.95 8.65 -48.49
C SER A 489 1.16 7.58 -47.76
N ASP A 490 -0.10 7.88 -47.42
CA ASP A 490 -1.00 6.96 -46.73
C ASP A 490 -1.29 5.68 -47.55
N ALA A 491 -1.34 5.80 -48.88
CA ALA A 491 -1.51 4.65 -49.77
C ALA A 491 -0.31 3.69 -49.70
N LEU A 492 0.92 4.23 -49.66
CA LEU A 492 2.13 3.43 -49.49
C LEU A 492 2.21 2.83 -48.08
N VAL A 493 1.81 3.57 -47.04
CA VAL A 493 1.72 3.05 -45.67
C VAL A 493 0.79 1.84 -45.62
N ALA A 494 -0.42 1.93 -46.17
CA ALA A 494 -1.39 0.85 -46.13
C ALA A 494 -0.90 -0.42 -46.86
N VAL A 495 -0.29 -0.25 -48.04
CA VAL A 495 0.27 -1.38 -48.81
C VAL A 495 1.45 -2.00 -48.07
N ALA A 496 2.42 -1.20 -47.63
CA ALA A 496 3.60 -1.68 -46.93
C ALA A 496 3.24 -2.37 -45.59
N ALA A 497 2.32 -1.80 -44.81
CA ALA A 497 1.87 -2.39 -43.55
C ALA A 497 1.29 -3.79 -43.79
N ARG A 498 0.39 -3.96 -44.77
CA ARG A 498 -0.18 -5.27 -45.13
C ARG A 498 0.89 -6.28 -45.53
N PHE A 499 1.88 -5.87 -46.33
CA PHE A 499 2.98 -6.74 -46.73
C PHE A 499 3.87 -7.14 -45.56
N LEU A 500 4.24 -6.20 -44.68
CA LEU A 500 5.04 -6.49 -43.51
C LEU A 500 4.27 -7.43 -42.58
N ILE A 501 3.01 -7.14 -42.26
CA ILE A 501 2.15 -7.98 -41.42
C ILE A 501 2.10 -9.42 -41.96
N ALA A 502 1.80 -9.59 -43.25
CA ALA A 502 1.62 -10.90 -43.87
C ALA A 502 2.92 -11.67 -44.16
N ARG A 503 4.09 -11.02 -44.13
CA ARG A 503 5.37 -11.63 -44.54
C ARG A 503 6.48 -11.36 -43.51
N PRO A 504 6.54 -12.10 -42.38
CA PRO A 504 7.63 -11.98 -41.40
C PRO A 504 9.03 -12.12 -42.00
N ALA A 505 9.19 -12.96 -43.03
CA ALA A 505 10.45 -13.10 -43.76
C ALA A 505 10.92 -11.78 -44.42
N LEU A 506 10.00 -10.97 -44.95
CA LEU A 506 10.32 -9.66 -45.50
C LEU A 506 10.78 -8.71 -44.39
N ARG A 507 10.16 -8.76 -43.21
CA ARG A 507 10.58 -7.95 -42.06
C ARG A 507 12.01 -8.29 -41.64
N ARG A 508 12.35 -9.58 -41.56
CA ARG A 508 13.72 -10.04 -41.27
C ARG A 508 14.74 -9.57 -42.32
N LEU A 509 14.35 -9.49 -43.60
CA LEU A 509 15.23 -8.93 -44.63
C LEU A 509 15.44 -7.42 -44.48
N LEU A 510 14.41 -6.69 -44.04
CA LEU A 510 14.44 -5.23 -43.94
C LEU A 510 15.01 -4.72 -42.61
N PHE A 511 14.80 -5.46 -41.53
CA PHE A 511 15.08 -5.04 -40.16
C PHE A 511 15.91 -6.03 -39.36
N GLY A 512 16.06 -7.27 -39.85
CA GLY A 512 16.85 -8.27 -39.15
C GLY A 512 18.32 -7.87 -39.10
N ASN A 513 18.90 -7.92 -37.91
CA ASN A 513 20.33 -7.70 -37.74
C ASN A 513 21.12 -8.83 -38.45
N PRO A 514 22.09 -8.53 -39.33
CA PRO A 514 22.88 -9.53 -40.02
C PRO A 514 23.87 -10.32 -39.13
N THR A 515 23.74 -10.28 -37.80
CA THR A 515 24.76 -10.77 -36.85
C THR A 515 24.31 -11.97 -36.00
N THR A 516 23.85 -13.04 -36.63
CA THR A 516 23.82 -14.38 -36.00
C THR A 516 24.42 -15.49 -36.90
N ALA A 517 25.38 -15.13 -37.74
CA ALA A 517 26.33 -16.09 -38.32
C ALA A 517 27.70 -15.90 -37.64
N GLY A 518 27.86 -16.43 -36.43
CA GLY A 518 29.12 -16.31 -35.69
C GLY A 518 29.00 -16.70 -34.23
N SER A 519 29.02 -18.01 -33.97
CA SER A 519 29.33 -18.59 -32.67
C SER A 519 30.51 -17.87 -32.00
N ARG A 520 30.28 -17.21 -30.86
CA ARG A 520 31.35 -16.93 -29.90
C ARG A 520 31.38 -18.07 -28.88
N PRO A 521 32.53 -18.72 -28.65
CA PRO A 521 32.64 -19.85 -27.74
C PRO A 521 32.47 -19.38 -26.30
N GLY A 522 31.87 -20.25 -25.48
CA GLY A 522 31.58 -19.99 -24.08
C GLY A 522 32.80 -19.56 -23.29
N ARG A 523 32.63 -18.50 -22.49
CA ARG A 523 33.48 -18.22 -21.33
C ARG A 523 32.88 -18.90 -20.12
N SER A 524 33.29 -20.14 -19.90
CA SER A 524 33.38 -20.71 -18.56
C SER A 524 34.70 -20.25 -17.94
N ARG A 525 34.65 -19.61 -16.77
CA ARG A 525 35.37 -20.03 -15.55
C ARG A 525 35.17 -19.01 -14.41
N ARG A 526 34.75 -19.57 -13.25
CA ARG A 526 35.29 -19.43 -11.87
C ARG A 526 35.50 -17.98 -11.38
N GLY A 527 34.95 -17.51 -10.26
CA GLY A 527 34.76 -18.17 -8.97
C GLY A 527 35.59 -17.41 -7.92
N ALA A 528 34.92 -16.77 -6.96
CA ALA A 528 35.41 -16.37 -5.63
C ALA A 528 34.16 -15.85 -4.87
N SER A 529 33.52 -16.56 -3.95
CA SER A 529 33.95 -16.88 -2.58
C SER A 529 34.62 -15.70 -1.86
N GLY A 530 33.86 -15.07 -0.96
CA GLY A 530 34.34 -14.10 0.02
C GLY A 530 33.26 -13.91 1.07
N GLN A 531 33.26 -14.80 2.08
CA GLN A 531 32.57 -14.63 3.35
C GLN A 531 33.27 -13.52 4.15
N ASN A 532 32.49 -12.60 4.73
CA ASN A 532 32.34 -12.44 6.18
C ASN A 532 31.10 -11.60 6.46
#